data_AF-A0A927LVE1-F1
#
_entry.id   AF-A0A927LVE1-F1
#
_cell.length_a   1.000
_cell.length_b   1.000
_cell.length_c   1.000
_cell.angle_alpha   90.00
_cell.angle_beta   90.00
_cell.angle_gamma   90.00
#
_symmetry.space_group_name_H-M   'P 1'
#
loop_
_entity.id
_entity.type
_entity.pdbx_description
1 polymer ?
#
loop_
_entity_poly.entity_id
_entity_poly.type
_entity_poly.pdbx_seq_one_letter_code
_entity_poly.pdbx_strand_id
1 'polypeptide(L)'
;MKFIIKLILNGIIVVPALLWFSRATLMQALMTAVILCILAYVIGDQWILRASNNTVATISDAILSIAILWIADVMMKWNLSWVNIIAISLVLGVVEALLHRFVMKPDQRAAA
;
A
#
# COMPACT_ATOMS: atom_id res chain seq x y z
N MET A 1 8.64 6.79 -12.78
CA MET A 1 7.38 6.21 -13.31
C MET A 1 6.76 5.19 -12.37
N LYS A 2 7.50 4.15 -11.92
CA LYS A 2 7.00 3.09 -11.02
C LYS A 2 6.28 3.62 -9.76
N PHE A 3 6.84 4.64 -9.09
CA PHE A 3 6.23 5.26 -7.91
C PHE A 3 4.89 5.96 -8.18
N ILE A 4 4.76 6.71 -9.28
CA ILE A 4 3.52 7.45 -9.60
C ILE A 4 2.37 6.48 -9.85
N ILE A 5 2.63 5.38 -10.56
CA ILE A 5 1.61 4.34 -10.80
C ILE A 5 1.18 3.71 -9.47
N LYS A 6 2.14 3.41 -8.58
CA LYS A 6 1.85 2.88 -7.24
C LYS A 6 0.99 3.86 -6.44
N LEU A 7 1.32 5.14 -6.45
CA LEU A 7 0.58 6.20 -5.76
C LEU A 7 -0.86 6.33 -6.27
N ILE A 8 -1.06 6.31 -7.59
CA ILE A 8 -2.39 6.41 -8.19
C ILE A 8 -3.24 5.20 -7.81
N LEU A 9 -2.71 3.97 -7.95
CA LEU A 9 -3.45 2.76 -7.61
C LEU A 9 -3.77 2.67 -6.13
N ASN A 10 -2.80 2.99 -5.28
CA ASN A 10 -2.99 3.02 -3.83
C ASN A 10 -4.06 4.06 -3.45
N GLY A 11 -4.02 5.25 -4.05
CA GLY A 11 -5.04 6.29 -3.90
C GLY A 11 -6.44 5.84 -4.33
N ILE A 12 -6.57 5.20 -5.51
CA ILE A 12 -7.86 4.69 -6.03
C ILE A 12 -8.46 3.62 -5.12
N ILE A 13 -7.64 2.88 -4.37
CA ILE A 13 -8.11 1.83 -3.46
C ILE A 13 -8.40 2.42 -2.08
N VAL A 14 -7.42 3.08 -1.46
CA VAL A 14 -7.47 3.52 -0.07
C VAL A 14 -8.45 4.68 0.13
N VAL A 15 -8.49 5.64 -0.79
CA VAL A 15 -9.34 6.83 -0.60
C VAL A 15 -10.82 6.45 -0.60
N PRO A 16 -11.35 5.73 -1.61
CA PRO A 16 -12.75 5.31 -1.56
C PRO A 16 -13.04 4.35 -0.40
N ALA A 17 -12.11 3.44 -0.09
CA ALA A 17 -12.30 2.52 1.02
C ALA A 17 -12.42 3.23 2.38
N LEU A 18 -11.55 4.21 2.65
CA LEU A 18 -11.63 4.99 3.89
C LEU A 18 -12.90 5.86 3.93
N LEU A 19 -13.33 6.43 2.80
CA LEU A 19 -14.58 7.20 2.75
C LEU A 19 -15.83 6.33 2.95
N TRP A 20 -15.77 5.06 2.53
CA TRP A 20 -16.90 4.14 2.61
C TRP A 20 -17.00 3.41 3.95
N PHE A 21 -15.87 2.93 4.46
CA PHE A 21 -15.82 2.05 5.64
C PHE A 21 -15.54 2.79 6.95
N SER A 22 -15.33 4.09 6.90
CA SER A 22 -14.88 4.88 8.05
C SER A 22 -15.53 6.27 8.07
N ARG A 23 -15.31 7.01 9.15
CA ARG A 23 -15.72 8.43 9.26
C ARG A 23 -14.65 9.42 8.78
N ALA A 24 -13.67 8.95 8.00
CA ALA A 24 -12.62 9.80 7.46
C ALA A 24 -13.19 10.88 6.54
N THR A 25 -12.62 12.09 6.63
CA THR A 25 -12.84 13.14 5.63
C THR A 25 -12.01 12.86 4.37
N LEU A 26 -12.38 13.46 3.24
CA LEU A 26 -11.63 13.32 1.99
C LEU A 26 -10.15 13.70 2.15
N MET A 27 -9.87 14.80 2.87
CA MET A 27 -8.50 15.26 3.10
C MET A 27 -7.70 14.26 3.93
N GLN A 28 -8.31 13.72 4.97
CA GLN A 28 -7.71 12.67 5.80
C GLN A 28 -7.41 11.41 5.00
N ALA A 29 -8.35 10.93 4.19
CA ALA A 29 -8.18 9.76 3.35
C ALA A 29 -7.06 9.95 2.32
N LEU A 30 -7.00 11.13 1.68
CA LEU A 30 -5.92 11.49 0.75
C LEU A 30 -4.55 11.51 1.43
N MET A 31 -4.45 12.15 2.60
CA MET A 31 -3.20 12.21 3.36
C MET A 31 -2.74 10.80 3.75
N THR A 32 -3.63 9.96 4.25
CA THR A 32 -3.30 8.58 4.60
C THR A 32 -2.86 7.77 3.40
N ALA A 33 -3.53 7.88 2.25
CA ALA A 33 -3.13 7.19 1.03
C ALA A 33 -1.72 7.61 0.56
N VAL A 34 -1.41 8.91 0.63
CA VAL A 34 -0.07 9.43 0.28
C VAL A 34 0.99 8.92 1.25
N ILE A 35 0.75 9.02 2.56
CA ILE A 35 1.68 8.55 3.60
C ILE A 35 1.93 7.05 3.46
N LEU A 36 0.87 6.26 3.27
CA LEU A 36 0.94 4.83 3.09
C LEU A 36 1.78 4.48 1.86
N CYS A 37 1.55 5.14 0.72
CA CYS A 37 2.33 4.92 -0.48
C CYS A 37 3.81 5.28 -0.31
N ILE A 38 4.12 6.39 0.36
CA ILE A 38 5.51 6.81 0.63
C ILE A 38 6.21 5.75 1.48
N LEU A 39 5.57 5.31 2.57
CA LEU A 39 6.17 4.33 3.48
C LEU A 39 6.31 2.95 2.82
N ALA A 40 5.30 2.48 2.07
CA ALA A 40 5.39 1.23 1.30
C ALA A 40 6.52 1.29 0.24
N TYR A 41 6.67 2.41 -0.46
CA TYR A 41 7.74 2.57 -1.43
C TYR A 41 9.13 2.59 -0.76
N VAL A 42 9.29 3.31 0.34
CA VAL A 42 10.60 3.43 1.01
C VAL A 42 10.96 2.12 1.74
N ILE A 43 10.03 1.55 2.49
CA ILE A 43 10.29 0.39 3.33
C ILE A 43 10.21 -0.90 2.50
N GLY A 44 9.11 -1.13 1.79
CA GLY A 44 8.93 -2.33 0.96
C GLY A 44 9.83 -2.31 -0.27
N ASP A 45 9.56 -1.38 -1.19
CA ASP A 45 10.20 -1.41 -2.52
C ASP A 45 11.69 -1.05 -2.50
N GLN A 46 12.13 -0.12 -1.63
CA GLN A 46 13.53 0.30 -1.63
C GLN A 46 14.39 -0.52 -0.68
N TRP A 47 13.91 -0.88 0.52
CA TRP A 47 14.74 -1.61 1.49
C TRP A 47 14.54 -3.11 1.38
N ILE A 48 13.29 -3.58 1.49
CA ILE A 48 12.99 -5.01 1.56
C ILE A 48 13.24 -5.68 0.21
N LEU A 49 12.85 -5.05 -0.89
CA LEU A 49 13.06 -5.62 -2.22
C LEU A 49 14.54 -5.79 -2.57
N ARG A 50 15.40 -4.85 -2.17
CA ARG A 50 16.86 -4.94 -2.40
C ARG A 50 17.51 -6.07 -1.60
N ALA A 51 16.94 -6.40 -0.44
CA ALA A 51 17.48 -7.41 0.46
C ALA A 51 16.88 -8.81 0.26
N SER A 52 15.78 -8.94 -0.51
CA SER A 52 15.00 -10.18 -0.57
C SER A 52 14.48 -10.49 -1.97
N ASN A 53 13.15 -10.55 -2.14
CA ASN A 53 12.46 -10.88 -3.38
C ASN A 53 11.10 -10.18 -3.44
N ASN A 54 10.50 -10.09 -4.63
CA ASN A 54 9.21 -9.41 -4.87
C ASN A 54 8.10 -9.87 -3.91
N THR A 55 7.97 -11.17 -3.67
CA THR A 55 6.93 -11.71 -2.79
C THR A 55 7.08 -11.25 -1.34
N VAL A 56 8.31 -11.16 -0.84
CA VAL A 56 8.58 -10.73 0.53
C VAL A 56 8.27 -9.24 0.67
N ALA A 57 8.68 -8.42 -0.30
CA ALA A 57 8.36 -6.99 -0.33
C ALA A 57 6.84 -6.74 -0.30
N THR A 58 6.07 -7.49 -1.09
CA THR A 58 4.61 -7.32 -1.09
C THR A 58 3.93 -7.76 0.21
N ILE A 59 4.38 -8.85 0.83
CA ILE A 59 3.86 -9.25 2.16
C ILE A 59 4.17 -8.17 3.20
N SER A 60 5.37 -7.61 3.15
CA SER A 60 5.77 -6.52 4.03
C SER A 60 4.96 -5.25 3.79
N ASP A 61 4.68 -4.87 2.54
CA ASP A 61 3.80 -3.74 2.21
C ASP A 61 2.37 -3.97 2.72
N ALA A 62 1.85 -5.20 2.62
CA ALA A 62 0.55 -5.55 3.18
C ALA A 62 0.53 -5.38 4.72
N ILE A 63 1.55 -5.89 5.43
CA ILE A 63 1.66 -5.73 6.90
C ILE A 63 1.80 -4.25 7.27
N LEU A 64 2.61 -3.50 6.53
CA LEU A 64 2.81 -2.07 6.74
C LEU A 64 1.52 -1.29 6.56
N SER A 65 0.72 -1.64 5.53
CA SER A 65 -0.58 -1.01 5.30
C SER A 65 -1.55 -1.25 6.46
N ILE A 66 -1.58 -2.46 7.04
CA ILE A 66 -2.39 -2.76 8.23
C ILE A 66 -1.97 -1.85 9.39
N ALA A 67 -0.67 -1.76 9.66
CA ALA A 67 -0.14 -0.95 10.74
C ALA A 67 -0.49 0.55 10.56
N ILE A 68 -0.32 1.08 9.36
CA ILE A 68 -0.60 2.49 9.05
C ILE A 68 -2.09 2.79 9.15
N LEU A 69 -2.95 1.95 8.59
CA LEU A 69 -4.40 2.13 8.67
C LEU A 69 -4.91 2.03 10.11
N TRP A 70 -4.36 1.12 10.90
CA TRP A 70 -4.68 1.01 12.33
C TRP A 70 -4.24 2.24 13.12
N ILE A 71 -3.00 2.72 12.92
CA ILE A 71 -2.52 3.95 13.57
C ILE A 71 -3.40 5.13 13.18
N ALA A 72 -3.73 5.27 11.89
CA ALA A 72 -4.59 6.34 11.41
C ALA A 72 -6.00 6.29 12.02
N ASP A 73 -6.59 5.10 12.12
CA ASP A 73 -7.90 4.91 12.76
C ASP A 73 -7.88 5.32 14.24
N VAL A 74 -6.88 4.90 15.01
CA VAL A 74 -6.76 5.25 16.43
C VAL A 74 -6.53 6.75 16.62
N MET A 75 -5.65 7.35 15.83
CA MET A 75 -5.32 8.79 15.95
C MET A 75 -6.49 9.68 15.56
N MET A 76 -7.23 9.30 14.51
CA MET A 76 -8.27 10.13 13.92
C MET A 76 -9.69 9.71 14.34
N LYS A 77 -9.83 8.62 15.09
CA LYS A 77 -11.08 8.07 15.64
C LYS A 77 -12.12 7.74 14.57
N TRP A 78 -11.71 7.08 13.49
CA TRP A 78 -12.60 6.79 12.35
C TRP A 78 -13.55 5.61 12.56
N ASN A 79 -13.35 4.83 13.64
CA ASN A 79 -14.12 3.64 13.98
C ASN A 79 -14.06 2.57 12.87
N LEU A 80 -12.89 2.44 12.25
CA LEU A 80 -12.65 1.47 11.20
C LEU A 80 -12.48 0.08 11.83
N SER A 81 -13.38 -0.85 11.50
CA SER A 81 -13.28 -2.23 11.99
C SER A 81 -11.98 -2.91 11.53
N TRP A 82 -11.40 -3.75 12.40
CA TRP A 82 -10.26 -4.61 12.07
C TRP A 82 -10.48 -5.44 10.80
N VAL A 83 -11.72 -5.91 10.56
CA VAL A 83 -12.06 -6.66 9.35
C VAL A 83 -11.87 -5.80 8.10
N ASN A 84 -12.25 -4.52 8.17
CA ASN A 84 -12.09 -3.58 7.06
C ASN A 84 -10.63 -3.23 6.82
N ILE A 85 -9.85 -3.03 7.89
CA ILE A 85 -8.39 -2.80 7.80
C ILE A 85 -7.73 -3.96 7.05
N ILE A 86 -7.97 -5.19 7.50
CA ILE A 86 -7.39 -6.38 6.89
C ILE A 86 -7.86 -6.54 5.44
N ALA A 87 -9.14 -6.30 5.16
CA ALA A 87 -9.68 -6.38 3.80
C ALA A 87 -9.02 -5.36 2.85
N ILE A 88 -8.88 -4.10 3.27
CA ILE A 88 -8.23 -3.05 2.47
C ILE A 88 -6.76 -3.42 2.21
N SER A 89 -6.04 -3.84 3.24
CA SER A 89 -4.65 -4.27 3.15
C SER A 89 -4.45 -5.49 2.25
N LEU A 90 -5.39 -6.44 2.28
CA LEU A 90 -5.35 -7.61 1.41
C LEU A 90 -5.54 -7.21 -0.06
N VAL A 91 -6.50 -6.32 -0.34
CA VAL A 91 -6.73 -5.80 -1.70
C VAL A 91 -5.50 -5.04 -2.20
N LEU A 92 -4.90 -4.18 -1.37
CA LEU A 92 -3.65 -3.48 -1.69
C LEU A 92 -2.52 -4.46 -2.02
N GLY A 93 -2.27 -5.44 -1.15
CA GLY A 93 -1.20 -6.42 -1.36
C GLY A 93 -1.41 -7.26 -2.63
N VAL A 94 -2.64 -7.65 -2.94
CA VAL A 94 -2.95 -8.37 -4.20
C VAL A 94 -2.68 -7.48 -5.41
N VAL A 95 -3.14 -6.23 -5.40
CA VAL A 95 -2.93 -5.29 -6.50
C VAL A 95 -1.44 -5.00 -6.70
N GLU A 96 -0.68 -4.83 -5.63
CA GLU A 96 0.76 -4.64 -5.69
C GLU A 96 1.49 -5.89 -6.20
N ALA A 97 1.11 -7.09 -5.74
CA ALA A 97 1.67 -8.35 -6.24
C ALA A 97 1.49 -8.48 -7.77
N LEU A 98 0.29 -8.15 -8.26
CA LEU A 98 0.00 -8.12 -9.69
C LEU A 98 0.87 -7.07 -10.38
N LEU A 99 1.00 -5.87 -9.81
CA LEU A 99 1.81 -4.80 -10.40
C LEU A 99 3.29 -5.19 -10.51
N HIS A 100 3.86 -5.82 -9.49
CA HIS A 100 5.22 -6.35 -9.56
C HIS A 100 5.34 -7.41 -10.66
N ARG A 101 4.36 -8.31 -10.78
CA ARG A 101 4.39 -9.40 -11.77
C ARG A 101 4.20 -8.92 -13.23
N PHE A 102 3.33 -7.95 -13.46
CA PHE A 102 2.95 -7.51 -14.81
C PHE A 102 3.74 -6.29 -15.31
N VAL A 103 4.08 -5.35 -14.42
CA VAL A 103 4.70 -4.06 -14.80
C VAL A 103 6.20 -4.04 -14.47
N MET A 104 6.62 -4.72 -13.40
CA MET A 104 8.03 -4.79 -13.01
C MET A 104 8.62 -6.16 -13.34
N LYS A 105 8.83 -6.45 -14.63
CA LYS A 105 9.78 -7.52 -14.98
C LYS A 105 11.12 -7.23 -14.28
N PRO A 106 11.80 -8.25 -13.72
CA PRO A 106 13.21 -8.09 -13.38
C PRO A 106 13.91 -7.66 -14.67
N ASP A 107 14.70 -6.58 -14.61
CA ASP A 107 15.63 -6.26 -15.68
C ASP A 107 16.57 -7.47 -15.83
N GLN A 108 16.23 -8.41 -16.72
CA GLN A 108 17.17 -9.38 -17.28
C GLN A 108 18.03 -8.69 -18.34
N ARG A 109 18.63 -7.54 -17.99
CA ARG A 109 19.64 -6.85 -18.77
C ARG A 109 20.92 -6.70 -17.94
N ALA A 110 21.42 -7.84 -17.48
CA ALA A 110 22.80 -7.99 -17.00
C ALA A 110 23.36 -9.39 -17.35
N ALA A 111 22.87 -9.96 -18.45
CA ALA A 111 23.40 -11.19 -19.05
C ALA A 111 23.27 -11.07 -20.58
N ALA A 112 24.05 -10.16 -21.15
CA ALA A 112 24.36 -10.10 -22.57
C ALA A 112 25.76 -9.48 -22.71
#